data_AF-X0UYL3-F1
#
_entry.id   AF-X0UYL3-F1
#
_cell.length_a   1.000
_cell.length_b   1.000
_cell.length_c   1.000
_cell.angle_alpha   90.00
_cell.angle_beta   90.00
_cell.angle_gamma   90.00
#
_symmetry.space_group_name_H-M   'P 1'
#
loop_
_entity.id
_entity.type
_entity.pdbx_description
1 polymer ?
#
loop_
_entity_poly.entity_id
_entity_poly.type
_entity_poly.pdbx_seq_one_letter_code
_entity_poly.pdbx_strand_id
1 'polypeptide(L)'
;YTREKLDRALGDAEAFIGTMQVLGNKLAVLVLQFAYDFTPDLRDRLELFLAALPEGTPYAVEVRNRGWLKPEFREMLSRHNIALVLQDLHYMPRLDWITADFTVIRWLGRRKDIARFDEIQIDRSQELEEWAVKVSRFLADGVNVYGFFNNHFAGHSPESVRQFAALLGVDLMDNNEESTGGTQMAMEFDDE
;
A
#
# COMPACT_ATOMS: atom_id res chain seq x y z
N TYR A 1 -0.17 26.99 2.00
CA TYR A 1 1.05 26.18 1.76
C TYR A 1 0.72 24.83 1.08
N THR A 2 -0.41 24.17 1.39
CA THR A 2 -0.84 22.91 0.74
C THR A 2 -1.41 23.09 -0.69
N ARG A 3 -1.81 24.32 -1.04
CA ARG A 3 -2.52 24.71 -2.26
C ARG A 3 -1.68 24.67 -3.56
N GLU A 4 -0.36 24.58 -3.51
CA GLU A 4 0.48 24.52 -4.74
C GLU A 4 0.99 23.09 -5.05
N LYS A 5 0.80 22.14 -4.13
CA LYS A 5 1.49 20.84 -4.23
C LYS A 5 0.94 19.92 -5.32
N LEU A 6 -0.38 19.86 -5.53
CA LEU A 6 -0.95 18.96 -6.54
C LEU A 6 -0.80 19.50 -7.97
N ASP A 7 -0.98 20.81 -8.16
CA ASP A 7 -0.96 21.42 -9.51
C ASP A 7 0.43 21.32 -10.16
N ARG A 8 1.52 21.35 -9.38
CA ARG A 8 2.89 21.10 -9.88
C ARG A 8 3.31 19.64 -9.81
N ALA A 9 2.60 18.79 -9.06
CA ALA A 9 2.96 17.40 -8.89
C ALA A 9 2.62 16.53 -10.10
N LEU A 10 1.74 16.97 -11.02
CA LEU A 10 1.35 16.13 -12.14
C LEU A 10 2.55 15.78 -13.04
N GLY A 11 3.34 16.78 -13.45
CA GLY A 11 4.51 16.52 -14.29
C GLY A 11 5.57 15.65 -13.60
N ASP A 12 5.81 15.88 -12.31
CA ASP A 12 6.72 15.05 -11.51
C ASP A 12 6.18 13.61 -11.35
N ALA A 13 4.87 13.47 -11.14
CA ALA A 13 4.20 12.18 -11.02
C ALA A 13 4.23 11.41 -12.34
N GLU A 14 3.94 12.05 -13.48
CA GLU A 14 4.01 11.43 -14.80
C GLU A 14 5.41 10.89 -15.09
N ALA A 15 6.46 11.68 -14.84
CA ALA A 15 7.85 11.25 -15.03
C ALA A 15 8.22 10.05 -14.12
N PHE A 16 7.83 10.11 -12.85
CA PHE A 16 8.06 9.02 -11.90
C PHE A 16 7.30 7.75 -12.30
N ILE A 17 6.01 7.87 -12.63
CA ILE A 17 5.15 6.75 -13.02
C ILE A 17 5.68 6.11 -14.29
N GLY A 18 6.03 6.89 -15.32
CA GLY A 18 6.61 6.37 -16.55
C GLY A 18 7.89 5.57 -16.30
N THR A 19 8.71 5.99 -15.33
CA THR A 19 9.90 5.23 -14.90
C THR A 19 9.50 3.92 -14.21
N MET A 20 8.51 3.95 -13.31
CA MET A 20 8.05 2.77 -12.58
C MET A 20 7.38 1.73 -13.49
N GLN A 21 6.70 2.17 -14.55
CA GLN A 21 6.05 1.28 -15.52
C GLN A 21 7.02 0.32 -16.21
N VAL A 22 8.32 0.65 -16.27
CA VAL A 22 9.38 -0.25 -16.81
C VAL A 22 9.49 -1.56 -16.01
N LEU A 23 9.05 -1.59 -14.75
CA LEU A 23 8.99 -2.81 -13.94
C LEU A 23 7.98 -3.84 -14.48
N GLY A 24 7.03 -3.42 -15.32
CA GLY A 24 6.03 -4.29 -15.95
C GLY A 24 5.32 -5.16 -14.92
N ASN A 25 5.37 -6.48 -15.13
CA ASN A 25 4.71 -7.46 -14.26
C ASN A 25 5.25 -7.49 -12.81
N LYS A 26 6.38 -6.84 -12.52
CA LYS A 26 6.90 -6.70 -11.15
C LYS A 26 6.29 -5.50 -10.41
N LEU A 27 5.59 -4.60 -11.11
CA LEU A 27 4.87 -3.48 -10.50
C LEU A 27 3.47 -3.91 -10.09
N ALA A 28 3.28 -4.21 -8.81
CA ALA A 28 1.97 -4.59 -8.28
C ALA A 28 1.00 -3.42 -8.16
N VAL A 29 1.42 -2.31 -7.54
CA VAL A 29 0.57 -1.14 -7.27
C VAL A 29 1.43 0.08 -6.90
N LEU A 30 0.98 1.27 -7.28
CA LEU A 30 1.53 2.54 -6.79
C LEU A 30 0.60 3.16 -5.75
N VAL A 31 1.14 3.45 -4.56
CA VAL A 31 0.39 4.06 -3.46
C VAL A 31 0.65 5.57 -3.41
N LEU A 32 -0.39 6.36 -3.66
CA LEU A 32 -0.45 7.80 -3.48
C LEU A 32 -0.83 8.10 -2.02
N GLN A 33 0.20 8.27 -1.18
CA GLN A 33 0.01 8.50 0.25
C GLN A 33 -0.04 9.99 0.59
N PHE A 34 -1.18 10.44 1.12
CA PHE A 34 -1.41 11.81 1.53
C PHE A 34 -1.31 12.00 3.04
N ALA A 35 -0.72 13.13 3.45
CA ALA A 35 -0.55 13.50 4.86
C ALA A 35 -1.87 13.98 5.50
N TYR A 36 -1.86 14.20 6.83
CA TYR A 36 -3.06 14.59 7.58
C TYR A 36 -3.64 15.97 7.18
N ASP A 37 -2.77 16.89 6.77
CA ASP A 37 -3.12 18.24 6.31
C ASP A 37 -3.69 18.27 4.89
N PHE A 38 -3.77 17.11 4.22
CA PHE A 38 -4.53 16.95 2.99
C PHE A 38 -6.01 16.79 3.35
N THR A 39 -6.76 17.88 3.20
CA THR A 39 -8.15 18.01 3.67
C THR A 39 -9.17 17.90 2.52
N PRO A 40 -10.43 17.53 2.81
CA PRO A 40 -11.46 17.26 1.78
C PRO A 40 -11.85 18.44 0.88
N ASP A 41 -11.51 19.67 1.23
CA ASP A 41 -11.69 20.85 0.37
C ASP A 41 -10.81 20.80 -0.90
N LEU A 42 -9.82 19.90 -0.94
CA LEU A 42 -9.01 19.64 -2.12
C LEU A 42 -9.60 18.56 -3.04
N ARG A 43 -10.85 18.12 -2.82
CA ARG A 43 -11.52 17.06 -3.59
C ARG A 43 -11.45 17.29 -5.11
N ASP A 44 -11.83 18.46 -5.58
CA ASP A 44 -11.88 18.74 -7.03
C ASP A 44 -10.48 18.66 -7.67
N ARG A 45 -9.45 19.01 -6.90
CA ARG A 45 -8.06 18.91 -7.36
C ARG A 45 -7.55 17.49 -7.37
N LEU A 46 -7.94 16.71 -6.36
CA LEU A 46 -7.64 15.29 -6.35
C LEU A 46 -8.31 14.60 -7.54
N GLU A 47 -9.57 14.92 -7.84
CA GLU A 47 -10.27 14.36 -8.99
C GLU A 47 -9.55 14.67 -10.30
N LEU A 48 -9.17 15.93 -10.52
CA LEU A 48 -8.39 16.33 -11.70
C LEU A 48 -7.05 15.62 -11.79
N PHE A 49 -6.35 15.45 -10.65
CA PHE A 49 -5.08 14.76 -10.60
C PHE A 49 -5.24 13.27 -10.92
N LEU A 50 -6.22 12.59 -10.31
CA LEU A 50 -6.48 11.16 -10.54
C LEU A 50 -6.90 10.89 -11.99
N ALA A 51 -7.73 11.76 -12.57
CA ALA A 51 -8.15 11.66 -13.96
C ALA A 51 -7.01 11.87 -14.97
N ALA A 52 -5.90 12.50 -14.55
CA ALA A 52 -4.73 12.74 -15.38
C ALA A 52 -3.62 11.69 -15.20
N LEU A 53 -3.80 10.70 -14.31
CA LEU A 53 -2.79 9.66 -14.12
C LEU A 53 -2.62 8.80 -15.38
N PRO A 54 -1.38 8.41 -15.73
CA PRO A 54 -1.14 7.48 -16.83
C PRO A 54 -1.88 6.15 -16.67
N GLU A 55 -2.48 5.66 -17.74
CA GLU A 55 -3.13 4.35 -17.77
C GLU A 55 -2.14 3.18 -17.62
N GLY A 56 -2.66 1.98 -17.36
CA GLY A 56 -1.88 0.75 -17.31
C GLY A 56 -1.13 0.51 -16.00
N THR A 57 -1.32 1.35 -14.98
CA THR A 57 -0.75 1.18 -13.64
C THR A 57 -1.86 1.09 -12.59
N PRO A 58 -1.84 0.08 -11.71
CA PRO A 58 -2.77 0.03 -10.57
C PRO A 58 -2.41 1.12 -9.55
N TYR A 59 -3.36 1.99 -9.23
CA TYR A 59 -3.17 3.05 -8.24
C TYR A 59 -4.00 2.80 -6.98
N ALA A 60 -3.42 3.12 -5.83
CA ALA A 60 -4.13 3.17 -4.57
C ALA A 60 -3.93 4.52 -3.89
N VAL A 61 -4.96 5.04 -3.23
CA VAL A 61 -4.91 6.30 -2.48
C VAL A 61 -4.99 6.03 -0.99
N GLU A 62 -4.03 6.55 -0.23
CA GLU A 62 -4.08 6.55 1.24
C GLU A 62 -4.30 7.97 1.74
N VAL A 63 -5.41 8.20 2.43
CA VAL A 63 -5.67 9.45 3.16
C VAL A 63 -5.56 9.22 4.67
N ARG A 64 -5.02 10.20 5.39
CA ARG A 64 -4.86 10.14 6.86
C ARG A 64 -5.83 11.05 7.61
N ASN A 65 -6.73 11.71 6.89
CA ASN A 65 -7.73 12.60 7.46
C ASN A 65 -9.13 11.99 7.30
N ARG A 66 -9.80 11.74 8.45
CA ARG A 66 -11.13 11.12 8.50
C ARG A 66 -12.21 11.89 7.74
N GLY A 67 -12.02 13.20 7.52
CA GLY A 67 -12.95 14.02 6.77
C GLY A 67 -13.15 13.56 5.33
N TRP A 68 -12.20 12.82 4.76
CA TRP A 68 -12.30 12.24 3.42
C TRP A 68 -13.23 11.03 3.36
N LEU A 69 -13.44 10.32 4.49
CA LEU A 69 -14.14 9.04 4.51
C LEU A 69 -15.65 9.23 4.41
N LYS A 70 -16.09 9.63 3.22
CA LYS A 70 -17.49 9.90 2.86
C LYS A 70 -17.85 9.14 1.58
N PRO A 71 -19.15 8.86 1.33
CA PRO A 71 -19.59 8.19 0.11
C PRO A 71 -19.07 8.82 -1.17
N GLU A 72 -19.04 10.15 -1.26
CA GLU A 72 -18.60 10.81 -2.50
C GLU A 72 -17.11 10.58 -2.79
N PHE A 73 -16.27 10.41 -1.76
CA PHE A 73 -14.86 10.06 -1.95
C PHE A 73 -14.70 8.60 -2.40
N ARG A 74 -15.49 7.69 -1.82
CA ARG A 74 -15.54 6.30 -2.27
C ARG A 74 -15.94 6.21 -3.74
N GLU A 75 -17.01 6.90 -4.12
CA GLU A 75 -17.51 6.95 -5.50
C GLU A 75 -16.48 7.54 -6.46
N MET A 76 -15.79 8.60 -6.04
CA MET A 76 -14.70 9.21 -6.80
C MET A 76 -13.61 8.20 -7.14
N LEU A 77 -13.09 7.48 -6.15
CA LEU A 77 -12.08 6.44 -6.36
C LEU A 77 -12.62 5.30 -7.25
N SER A 78 -13.88 4.89 -7.04
CA SER A 78 -14.53 3.85 -7.84
C SER A 78 -14.67 4.20 -9.32
N ARG A 79 -14.94 5.46 -9.67
CA ARG A 79 -15.04 5.88 -11.08
C ARG A 79 -13.73 5.71 -11.85
N HIS A 80 -12.59 5.82 -11.17
CA HIS A 80 -11.26 5.72 -11.77
C HIS A 80 -10.61 4.34 -11.58
N ASN A 81 -11.32 3.36 -11.00
CA ASN A 81 -10.75 2.06 -10.59
C ASN A 81 -9.49 2.22 -9.71
N ILE A 82 -9.53 3.19 -8.78
CA ILE A 82 -8.42 3.44 -7.86
C ILE A 82 -8.78 2.83 -6.50
N ALA A 83 -7.88 2.03 -5.94
CA ALA A 83 -8.12 1.40 -4.65
C ALA A 83 -8.00 2.41 -3.51
N LEU A 84 -8.94 2.39 -2.55
CA LEU A 84 -8.70 2.98 -1.24
C LEU A 84 -7.74 2.08 -0.47
N VAL A 85 -6.65 2.64 0.05
CA VAL A 85 -5.81 1.91 1.01
C VAL A 85 -6.60 1.71 2.30
N LEU A 86 -6.96 0.46 2.60
CA LEU A 86 -7.53 0.05 3.86
C LEU A 86 -6.41 0.02 4.90
N GLN A 87 -6.48 0.86 5.93
CA GLN A 87 -5.39 1.00 6.90
C GLN A 87 -5.83 0.56 8.29
N ASP A 88 -4.95 -0.15 8.99
CA ASP A 88 -5.05 -0.38 10.43
C ASP A 88 -4.12 0.58 11.15
N LEU A 89 -4.59 1.83 11.23
CA LEU A 89 -3.91 2.94 11.90
C LEU A 89 -4.77 3.36 13.09
N HIS A 90 -4.17 3.43 14.28
CA HIS A 90 -4.88 3.53 15.57
C HIS A 90 -5.95 4.63 15.71
N TYR A 91 -5.93 5.69 14.89
CA TYR A 91 -6.93 6.79 14.92
C TYR A 91 -7.86 6.80 13.70
N MET A 92 -7.64 5.94 12.70
CA MET A 92 -8.47 5.80 11.51
C MET A 92 -9.44 4.63 11.70
N PRO A 93 -10.66 4.71 11.15
CA PRO A 93 -11.58 3.59 11.20
C PRO A 93 -11.11 2.46 10.28
N ARG A 94 -11.31 1.20 10.70
CA ARG A 94 -11.05 0.01 9.87
C ARG A 94 -12.16 -0.18 8.83
N LEU A 95 -12.05 0.51 7.70
CA LEU A 95 -12.97 0.38 6.56
C LEU A 95 -12.79 -0.94 5.81
N ASP A 96 -13.77 -1.27 4.97
CA ASP A 96 -13.83 -2.40 4.04
C ASP A 96 -14.35 -1.97 2.66
N TRP A 97 -14.17 -0.70 2.31
CA TRP A 97 -14.64 -0.15 1.04
C TRP A 97 -13.74 -0.59 -0.11
N ILE A 98 -14.24 -1.54 -0.89
CA ILE A 98 -13.63 -1.91 -2.17
C ILE A 98 -14.04 -0.87 -3.22
N THR A 99 -13.04 -0.24 -3.84
CA THR A 99 -13.22 0.81 -4.86
C THR A 99 -12.53 0.48 -6.19
N ALA A 100 -11.85 -0.65 -6.29
CA ALA A 100 -11.25 -1.15 -7.52
C ALA A 100 -11.43 -2.67 -7.58
N ASP A 101 -11.03 -3.28 -8.69
CA ASP A 101 -10.89 -4.74 -8.86
C ASP A 101 -9.79 -5.36 -7.96
N PHE A 102 -9.05 -4.52 -7.24
CA PHE A 102 -8.11 -4.90 -6.19
C PHE A 102 -8.25 -4.01 -4.94
N THR A 103 -7.57 -4.40 -3.86
CA THR A 103 -7.43 -3.59 -2.65
C THR A 103 -6.01 -3.62 -2.12
N VAL A 104 -5.65 -2.57 -1.40
CA VAL A 104 -4.39 -2.48 -0.67
C VAL A 104 -4.70 -2.38 0.82
N ILE A 105 -4.10 -3.23 1.64
CA ILE A 105 -4.22 -3.19 3.09
C ILE A 105 -2.87 -2.83 3.71
N ARG A 106 -2.86 -1.86 4.62
CA ARG A 106 -1.67 -1.48 5.38
C ARG A 106 -1.91 -1.60 6.88
N TRP A 107 -1.24 -2.56 7.52
CA TRP A 107 -1.26 -2.71 8.97
C TRP A 107 -0.16 -1.84 9.57
N LEU A 108 -0.55 -0.69 10.14
CA LEU A 108 0.39 0.38 10.52
C LEU A 108 0.62 0.46 12.03
N GLY A 109 -0.40 0.20 12.86
CA GLY A 109 -0.31 0.35 14.30
C GLY A 109 0.12 1.75 14.75
N ARG A 110 1.03 1.84 15.72
CA ARG A 110 1.48 3.12 16.28
C ARG A 110 2.93 3.04 16.73
N ARG A 111 3.79 3.87 16.12
CA ARG A 111 5.25 3.91 16.39
C ARG A 111 5.61 3.90 17.87
N LYS A 112 4.92 4.71 18.68
CA LYS A 112 5.26 4.93 20.08
C LYS A 112 5.01 3.71 20.98
N ASP A 113 4.23 2.75 20.51
CA ASP A 113 3.85 1.57 21.27
C ASP A 113 4.88 0.43 21.09
N ILE A 114 5.90 0.63 20.24
CA ILE A 114 6.93 -0.35 19.90
C ILE A 114 8.31 0.15 20.33
N ALA A 115 9.03 -0.67 21.10
CA ALA A 115 10.38 -0.39 21.59
C ALA A 115 11.47 -0.87 20.62
N ARG A 116 11.32 -2.08 20.07
CA ARG A 116 12.30 -2.74 19.18
C ARG A 116 11.65 -3.27 17.90
N PHE A 117 12.44 -3.70 16.91
CA PHE A 117 11.91 -4.16 15.61
C PHE A 117 12.30 -5.61 15.24
N ASP A 118 12.63 -6.40 16.25
CA ASP A 118 13.18 -7.76 16.15
C ASP A 118 12.22 -8.85 16.68
N GLU A 119 11.19 -8.47 17.44
CA GLU A 119 10.21 -9.41 18.01
C GLU A 119 8.80 -8.81 18.12
N ILE A 120 7.80 -9.69 18.22
CA ILE A 120 6.41 -9.31 18.52
C ILE A 120 6.34 -8.80 19.97
N GLN A 121 5.90 -7.55 20.12
CA GLN A 121 5.73 -6.85 21.40
C GLN A 121 4.27 -6.58 21.75
N ILE A 122 3.39 -6.60 20.74
CA ILE A 122 1.95 -6.38 20.93
C ILE A 122 1.23 -7.57 20.32
N ASP A 123 0.43 -8.26 21.13
CA ASP A 123 -0.50 -9.26 20.63
C ASP A 123 -1.57 -8.59 19.78
N ARG A 124 -1.66 -9.02 18.52
CA ARG A 124 -2.61 -8.56 17.51
C ARG A 124 -3.51 -9.68 17.00
N SER A 125 -3.60 -10.79 17.72
CA SER A 125 -4.33 -11.99 17.27
C SER A 125 -5.78 -11.66 16.91
N GLN A 126 -6.47 -10.87 17.75
CA GLN A 126 -7.84 -10.46 17.47
C GLN A 126 -7.96 -9.62 16.20
N GLU A 127 -7.11 -8.60 16.02
CA GLU A 127 -7.14 -7.77 14.82
C GLU A 127 -6.78 -8.58 13.57
N LEU A 128 -5.82 -9.50 13.67
CA LEU A 128 -5.44 -10.40 12.58
C LEU A 128 -6.60 -11.33 12.19
N GLU A 129 -7.34 -11.89 13.15
CA GLU A 129 -8.53 -12.71 12.88
C GLU A 129 -9.63 -11.88 12.18
N GLU A 130 -9.91 -10.67 12.66
CA GLU A 130 -10.88 -9.76 12.02
C GLU A 130 -10.50 -9.44 10.57
N TRP A 131 -9.21 -9.19 10.32
CA TRP A 131 -8.70 -8.95 8.97
C TRP A 131 -8.72 -10.20 8.10
N ALA A 132 -8.44 -11.37 8.66
CA ALA A 132 -8.46 -12.62 7.91
C ALA A 132 -9.88 -12.90 7.39
N VAL A 133 -10.91 -12.67 8.21
CA VAL A 133 -12.31 -12.77 7.78
C VAL A 133 -12.62 -11.81 6.62
N LYS A 134 -12.16 -10.55 6.70
CA LYS A 134 -12.37 -9.57 5.63
C LYS A 134 -11.64 -9.97 4.33
N VAL A 135 -10.37 -10.34 4.44
CA VAL A 135 -9.54 -10.74 3.29
C VAL A 135 -10.12 -11.97 2.62
N SER A 136 -10.53 -12.99 3.37
CA SER A 136 -11.19 -14.17 2.80
C SER A 136 -12.47 -13.83 2.03
N ARG A 137 -13.26 -12.85 2.50
CA ARG A 137 -14.43 -12.35 1.76
C ARG A 137 -14.02 -11.64 0.48
N PHE A 138 -13.04 -10.73 0.53
CA PHE A 138 -12.56 -10.03 -0.65
C PHE A 138 -12.06 -10.99 -1.72
N LEU A 139 -11.28 -12.01 -1.32
CA LEU A 139 -10.80 -13.04 -2.23
C LEU A 139 -11.95 -13.88 -2.82
N ALA A 140 -12.95 -14.23 -2.01
CA ALA A 140 -14.14 -14.94 -2.49
C ALA A 140 -14.97 -14.10 -3.49
N ASP A 141 -14.96 -12.78 -3.33
CA ASP A 141 -15.60 -11.81 -4.24
C ASP A 141 -14.73 -11.52 -5.49
N GLY A 142 -13.57 -12.18 -5.64
CA GLY A 142 -12.67 -12.03 -6.79
C GLY A 142 -11.77 -10.80 -6.75
N VAL A 143 -11.64 -10.15 -5.60
CA VAL A 143 -10.78 -8.97 -5.41
C VAL A 143 -9.35 -9.39 -5.13
N ASN A 144 -8.39 -8.86 -5.90
CA ASN A 144 -6.97 -9.07 -5.63
C ASN A 144 -6.55 -8.27 -4.37
N VAL A 145 -5.84 -8.90 -3.43
CA VAL A 145 -5.45 -8.27 -2.16
C VAL A 145 -3.94 -8.10 -2.07
N TYR A 146 -3.49 -6.85 -1.92
CA TYR A 146 -2.09 -6.52 -1.62
C TYR A 146 -1.95 -6.07 -0.16
N GLY A 147 -1.34 -6.90 0.68
CA GLY A 147 -1.20 -6.66 2.12
C GLY A 147 0.22 -6.27 2.53
N PHE A 148 0.37 -5.18 3.31
CA PHE A 148 1.66 -4.69 3.80
C PHE A 148 1.65 -4.47 5.31
N PHE A 149 2.45 -5.25 6.04
CA PHE A 149 2.68 -5.04 7.47
C PHE A 149 3.81 -4.05 7.71
N ASN A 150 3.59 -3.11 8.63
CA ASN A 150 4.63 -2.23 9.14
C ASN A 150 5.08 -2.70 10.53
N ASN A 151 6.36 -2.54 10.87
CA ASN A 151 6.89 -2.98 12.17
C ASN A 151 6.15 -2.32 13.35
N HIS A 152 5.57 -1.14 13.15
CA HIS A 152 4.78 -0.44 14.18
C HIS A 152 3.44 -1.13 14.53
N PHE A 153 3.02 -2.14 13.75
CA PHE A 153 1.79 -2.90 14.02
C PHE A 153 1.90 -3.76 15.27
N ALA A 154 2.96 -4.58 15.34
CA ALA A 154 3.17 -5.55 16.41
C ALA A 154 4.63 -5.66 16.89
N GLY A 155 5.58 -4.99 16.22
CA GLY A 155 7.02 -5.05 16.55
C GLY A 155 7.85 -5.81 15.51
N HIS A 156 7.28 -6.75 14.77
CA HIS A 156 8.04 -7.59 13.84
C HIS A 156 7.21 -8.02 12.63
N SER A 157 7.31 -7.28 11.52
CA SER A 157 6.51 -7.51 10.32
C SER A 157 6.61 -8.91 9.72
N PRO A 158 7.79 -9.56 9.64
CA PRO A 158 7.88 -10.93 9.11
C PRO A 158 7.06 -11.94 9.91
N GLU A 159 7.05 -11.81 11.24
CA GLU A 159 6.22 -12.70 12.08
C GLU A 159 4.74 -12.36 11.96
N SER A 160 4.37 -11.08 11.88
CA SER A 160 2.97 -10.69 11.62
C SER A 160 2.44 -11.27 10.29
N VAL A 161 3.28 -11.28 9.24
CA VAL A 161 2.92 -11.90 7.95
C VAL A 161 2.72 -13.41 8.12
N ARG A 162 3.61 -14.12 8.84
CA ARG A 162 3.46 -15.56 9.11
C ARG A 162 2.19 -15.89 9.88
N GLN A 163 1.91 -15.13 10.95
CA GLN A 163 0.68 -15.29 11.73
C GLN A 163 -0.57 -15.09 10.85
N PHE A 164 -0.55 -14.06 9.99
CA PHE A 164 -1.66 -13.79 9.10
C PHE A 164 -1.83 -14.85 8.00
N ALA A 165 -0.73 -15.34 7.42
CA ALA A 165 -0.73 -16.41 6.44
C ALA A 165 -1.31 -17.72 7.02
N ALA A 166 -0.94 -18.05 8.26
CA ALA A 166 -1.50 -19.20 8.97
C ALA A 166 -3.03 -19.06 9.17
N LEU A 167 -3.52 -17.87 9.50
CA LEU A 167 -4.97 -17.60 9.63
C LEU A 167 -5.71 -17.72 8.29
N LEU A 168 -5.06 -17.34 7.19
CA LEU A 168 -5.60 -17.50 5.83
C LEU A 168 -5.46 -18.93 5.28
N GLY A 169 -4.68 -19.79 5.95
CA GLY A 169 -4.36 -21.13 5.47
C GLY A 169 -3.54 -21.13 4.18
N VAL A 170 -2.67 -20.13 3.99
CA VAL A 170 -1.80 -20.01 2.81
C VAL A 170 -0.34 -20.22 3.19
N ASP A 171 0.39 -20.92 2.32
CA ASP A 171 1.84 -21.07 2.44
C ASP A 171 2.53 -19.84 1.86
N LEU A 172 3.49 -19.29 2.62
CA LEU A 172 4.35 -18.23 2.11
C LEU A 172 5.37 -18.85 1.16
N MET A 173 5.56 -18.25 -0.02
CA MET A 173 6.62 -18.70 -0.92
C MET A 173 7.99 -18.34 -0.31
N ASP A 174 8.84 -19.35 -0.12
CA ASP A 174 10.25 -19.13 0.19
C ASP A 174 10.96 -18.66 -1.08
N ASN A 175 11.29 -17.36 -1.16
CA ASN A 175 12.10 -16.79 -2.23
C ASN A 175 13.60 -17.16 -2.07
N ASN A 176 13.91 -18.44 -1.85
CA ASN A 176 15.26 -18.99 -1.91
C ASN A 176 15.63 -19.40 -3.35
N GLU A 177 15.23 -18.60 -4.35
CA GLU A 177 15.86 -18.66 -5.67
C GLU A 177 16.94 -17.59 -5.71
N GLU A 178 18.17 -18.03 -5.42
CA GLU A 178 19.36 -17.36 -5.91
C GLU A 178 19.18 -17.08 -7.40
N SER A 179 19.32 -15.81 -7.78
CA SER A 179 19.49 -15.40 -9.16
C SER A 179 20.76 -16.05 -9.72
N THR A 180 20.65 -17.27 -10.20
CA THR A 180 21.66 -17.92 -11.01
C THR A 180 21.72 -17.17 -12.35
N GLY A 181 22.91 -16.63 -12.68
CA GLY A 181 23.20 -16.12 -14.02
C GLY A 181 23.63 -14.66 -14.11
N GLY A 182 24.63 -14.26 -13.32
CA GLY A 182 25.41 -13.04 -13.58
C GLY A 182 26.88 -13.38 -13.49
N THR A 183 27.49 -13.80 -14.61
CA THR A 183 28.95 -13.97 -14.71
C THR A 183 29.63 -12.66 -14.33
N GLN A 184 30.28 -12.64 -13.17
CA GLN A 184 31.16 -11.57 -12.74
C GLN A 184 32.46 -11.71 -13.55
N MET A 185 32.58 -10.99 -14.67
CA MET A 185 33.89 -10.73 -15.27
C MET A 185 34.58 -9.67 -14.41
N ALA A 186 35.55 -10.10 -13.60
CA ALA A 186 36.52 -9.20 -13.01
C ALA A 186 37.44 -8.68 -14.13
N MET A 187 37.45 -7.37 -14.33
CA MET A 187 38.48 -6.68 -15.09
C MET A 187 39.56 -6.28 -14.09
N GLU A 188 40.71 -6.95 -14.14
CA GLU A 188 41.94 -6.49 -13.49
C GLU A 188 42.44 -5.26 -14.24
N PHE A 189 42.74 -4.19 -13.50
CA PHE A 189 43.52 -3.06 -14.00
C PHE A 189 44.90 -3.18 -13.35
N ASP A 190 45.92 -3.36 -14.18
CA ASP A 190 47.34 -3.20 -13.80
C ASP A 190 47.63 -1.71 -13.60
N ASP A 191 48.18 -1.36 -12.43
CA ASP A 191 48.74 -0.03 -12.15
C ASP A 191 50.24 -0.02 -12.52
N GLU A 192 50.64 0.95 -13.35
CA GLU A 192 52.03 1.45 -13.48
C GLU A 192 52.36 2.47 -12.37
#